data_AF-A0A7J8MSH1-F1
#
_entry.id   AF-A0A7J8MSH1-F1
#
_cell.length_a   1.000
_cell.length_b   1.000
_cell.length_c   1.000
_cell.angle_alpha   90.00
_cell.angle_beta   90.00
_cell.angle_gamma   90.00
#
_symmetry.space_group_name_H-M   'P 1'
#
loop_
_entity.id
_entity.type
_entity.pdbx_description
1 polymer ?
#
loop_
_entity_poly.entity_id
_entity_poly.type
_entity_poly.pdbx_seq_one_letter_code
_entity_poly.pdbx_strand_id
1 'polypeptide(L)' 'MTTKESAALIKQTCKSCGNAELEYTTRQMRSADEGQTVFLVCPKCKARDTEN' A
#
# COMPACT_ATOMS: atom_id res chain seq x y z
N MET A 1 -1.53 4.01 23.20
CA MET A 1 -0.35 3.21 22.82
C MET A 1 -0.51 2.86 21.34
N THR A 2 0.38 3.39 20.49
CA THR A 2 0.57 3.16 19.04
C THR A 2 -0.67 2.95 18.15
N THR A 3 -1.25 4.04 17.66
CA THR A 3 -2.12 4.01 16.47
C THR A 3 -1.27 4.45 15.28
N LYS A 4 -0.52 3.50 14.68
CA LYS A 4 0.27 3.77 13.49
C LYS A 4 -0.68 3.89 12.28
N GLU A 5 -0.69 5.07 11.68
CA GLU A 5 -1.29 5.31 10.35
C GLU A 5 -0.83 4.21 9.38
N SER A 6 -1.80 3.46 8.87
CA SER A 6 -1.68 2.03 8.62
C SER A 6 -0.99 1.68 7.31
N ALA A 7 0.34 1.71 7.33
CA ALA A 7 1.16 0.95 6.38
C ALA A 7 1.35 -0.49 6.92
N ALA A 8 0.88 -1.50 6.18
CA ALA A 8 0.96 -2.92 6.51
C ALA A 8 1.78 -3.66 5.47
N LEU A 9 2.71 -4.54 5.87
CA LEU A 9 3.46 -5.37 4.93
C LEU A 9 2.61 -6.59 4.52
N ILE A 10 2.41 -6.76 3.20
CA ILE A 10 1.69 -7.87 2.60
C ILE A 10 2.64 -8.77 1.79
N LYS A 11 2.34 -10.08 1.74
CA LYS A 11 3.10 -11.07 0.96
C LYS A 11 2.71 -11.04 -0.52
N GLN A 12 3.00 -9.93 -1.18
CA GLN A 12 2.75 -9.76 -2.61
C GLN A 12 4.06 -9.52 -3.34
N THR A 13 4.23 -10.21 -4.48
CA THR A 13 5.43 -10.11 -5.29
C THR A 13 5.45 -8.80 -6.08
N CYS A 14 6.50 -7.99 -5.92
CA CYS A 14 6.70 -6.76 -6.68
C CYS A 14 6.94 -7.08 -8.16
N LYS A 15 6.09 -6.55 -9.05
CA LYS A 15 6.23 -6.72 -10.50
C LYS A 15 7.47 -6.02 -11.09
N SER A 16 8.02 -5.01 -10.41
CA SER A 16 9.20 -4.27 -10.88
C SER A 16 10.54 -4.95 -10.53
N CYS A 17 10.68 -5.53 -9.33
CA CYS A 17 11.96 -6.07 -8.86
C CYS A 17 11.90 -7.51 -8.34
N GLY A 18 10.71 -8.10 -8.20
CA GLY A 18 10.52 -9.46 -7.70
C GLY A 18 10.53 -9.62 -6.17
N ASN A 19 10.49 -8.54 -5.38
CA ASN A 19 10.44 -8.66 -3.92
C ASN A 19 9.18 -9.39 -3.44
N ALA A 20 9.28 -10.27 -2.45
CA ALA A 20 8.15 -11.07 -1.97
C ALA A 20 7.15 -10.30 -1.07
N GLU A 21 7.53 -9.09 -0.63
CA GLU A 21 6.76 -8.27 0.29
C GLU A 21 6.54 -6.85 -0.27
N LEU A 22 5.34 -6.31 -0.04
CA LEU A 22 4.94 -4.97 -0.45
C LEU A 22 4.27 -4.26 0.73
N GLU A 23 4.45 -2.96 0.81
CA GLU A 23 3.86 -2.11 1.84
C GLU A 23 2.51 -1.59 1.35
N TYR A 24 1.44 -2.09 1.96
CA TYR A 24 0.06 -1.72 1.72
C TYR A 24 -0.30 -0.52 2.59
N THR A 25 -0.74 0.56 1.99
CA THR A 25 -1.23 1.76 2.67
C THR A 25 -2.57 2.12 2.08
N THR A 26 -3.59 2.34 2.91
CA THR A 26 -4.86 2.91 2.43
C THR A 26 -4.91 4.38 2.75
N ARG A 27 -5.32 5.19 1.77
CA ARG A 27 -5.73 6.57 2.03
C ARG A 27 -7.14 6.81 1.53
N GLN A 28 -7.95 7.37 2.42
CA GLN A 28 -9.27 7.87 2.06
C GLN A 28 -9.09 9.21 1.36
N MET A 29 -9.30 9.23 0.05
CA MET A 29 -9.18 10.46 -0.74
C MET A 29 -10.46 11.32 -0.69
N ARG A 30 -11.62 10.75 -0.30
CA ARG A 30 -12.90 11.47 -0.14
C ARG A 30 -13.79 10.88 0.96
N SER A 31 -14.71 11.70 1.45
CA SER A 31 -15.69 11.34 2.50
C SER A 31 -16.55 10.17 2.04
N ALA A 32 -16.52 9.07 2.79
CA ALA A 32 -17.40 7.88 2.88
C ALA A 32 -17.99 7.19 1.62
N ASP A 33 -18.24 7.90 0.52
CA ASP A 33 -19.05 7.45 -0.62
C ASP A 33 -18.26 6.98 -1.85
N GLU A 34 -16.94 7.24 -1.89
CA GLU A 34 -16.01 6.61 -2.84
C GLU A 34 -14.95 5.87 -2.02
N GLY A 35 -14.75 4.58 -2.29
CA GLY A 35 -13.94 3.66 -1.47
C GLY A 35 -12.52 4.14 -1.14
N GLN A 36 -11.85 3.43 -0.23
CA GLN A 36 -10.48 3.77 0.13
C GLN A 36 -9.53 3.41 -1.03
N THR A 37 -8.70 4.35 -1.47
CA THR A 37 -7.66 4.04 -2.44
C THR A 37 -6.52 3.29 -1.75
N VAL A 38 -6.14 2.16 -2.33
CA VAL A 38 -5.04 1.30 -1.87
C VAL A 38 -3.76 1.71 -2.59
N PHE A 39 -2.72 2.00 -1.82
CA PHE A 39 -1.38 2.30 -2.29
C PHE A 39 -0.47 1.13 -1.92
N LEU A 40 0.16 0.53 -2.92
CA LEU A 40 1.12 -0.56 -2.77
C LEU A 40 2.52 -0.02 -3.04
N VAL A 41 3.42 -0.10 -2.07
CA VAL A 41 4.77 0.47 -2.17
C VAL A 41 5.81 -0.61 -1.92
N CYS A 42 6.75 -0.79 -2.85
CA CYS A 42 7.83 -1.75 -2.66
C CYS A 42 8.93 -1.17 -1.75
N PRO A 43 9.22 -1.78 -0.59
CA PRO A 43 10.30 -1.30 0.27
C PRO A 43 11.69 -1.50 -0.35
N LYS A 44 11.84 -2.45 -1.29
CA LYS A 44 13.10 -2.75 -1.98
C LYS A 44 13.44 -1.74 -3.07
N CYS A 45 12.53 -1.51 -4.02
CA CYS A 45 12.79 -0.67 -5.20
C CYS A 45 12.02 0.66 -5.19
N LYS A 46 11.15 0.89 -4.20
CA LYS A 46 10.28 2.07 -4.10
C LYS A 46 9.30 2.25 -5.26
N ALA A 47 9.01 1.17 -6.00
CA ALA A 47 7.89 1.14 -6.94
C ALA A 47 6.58 1.41 -6.19
N ARG A 48 5.71 2.23 -6.76
CA ARG A 48 4.42 2.64 -6.18
C ARG A 48 3.33 2.29 -7.17
N ASP A 49 2.44 1.40 -6.76
CA ASP A 49 1.25 1.00 -7.48
C ASP A 49 0.03 1.51 -6.71
N THR A 50 -1.05 1.85 -7.41
CA THR A 50 -2.27 2.37 -6.78
C THR A 50 -3.46 1.63 -7.35
N GLU A 51 -4.29 1.07 -6.47
CA GLU A 51 -5.54 0.41 -6.80
C GLU A 51 -6.69 1.24 -6.23
N ASN A 52 -7.72 1.49 -7.04
CA ASN A 52 -8.90 2.29 -6.68
C ASN A 52 -10.15 1.42 -6.66
#